data_AF-A0A2W7S2F7-F1
#
_entry.id   AF-A0A2W7S2F7-F1
#
_cell.length_a   1.000
_cell.length_b   1.000
_cell.length_c   1.000
_cell.angle_alpha   90.00
_cell.angle_beta   90.00
_cell.angle_gamma   90.00
#
_symmetry.space_group_name_H-M   'P 1'
#
loop_
_entity.id
_entity.type
_entity.pdbx_description
1 polymer ?
#
loop_
_entity_poly.entity_id
_entity_poly.type
_entity_poly.pdbx_seq_one_letter_code
_entity_poly.pdbx_strand_id
1 'polypeptide(L)'
;MHKHLLLILLLSLAPGLFCVAQGTDLQDNIRIRLEQDQPDIPLNVKQQELFAKSEIHQFYTDRLFLQAWSEGGRLTELAYELRFEIMQSEFDGLNPHDYHLNLINVFFTQFEANKKQNINNELDDLADIDLLLSDAFFHLAAHLEIGKVDPKSLVGDWQITSKTSKVSYNSLLELALQKQQIRQTLETLYPSILVYKKGREVIRELDEIRKYDTLNWKNVKVSKTIKVGETNGGVPNLRERLAFWKFLEPYQYEDEKAYDSTMFAAVQRFQQRNGLEPDGALGKNTVNVLNQSPSDLIDKASVNMERLRWLPDTLRGAEMIMVNIANYQLDYLNNRDTLFSTRVIVGKKYHESPIFSSAMSYIVFSPYWNLPTSIVRNEVMPAVRKNPNYLAQKNMEVVTFSGKPVDPASVNWSGKSIPYMVRQKPGEHNSLGLVKFMFPNEHSVYIHDTPARSLFTREDRALSHGCIRIQDPAIFASLLLKSNSAWTPEKINSAMHQTREQIVTLDRKIPVVLLYMTFWADSKGQGHFRQDIYDRDEEVLAALRK
;
A
#
# COMPACT_ATOMS: atom_id res chain seq x y z
N MET A 1 27.10 28.38 -78.85
CA MET A 1 27.12 28.02 -77.42
C MET A 1 26.60 26.60 -77.30
N HIS A 2 27.36 25.74 -76.62
CA HIS A 2 27.49 24.31 -76.88
C HIS A 2 26.23 23.46 -76.62
N LYS A 3 25.92 22.56 -77.57
CA LYS A 3 24.98 21.44 -77.42
C LYS A 3 25.77 20.22 -76.97
N HIS A 4 25.36 19.62 -75.85
CA HIS A 4 25.99 18.45 -75.26
C HIS A 4 25.64 17.15 -75.99
N LEU A 5 26.66 16.31 -76.03
CA LEU A 5 26.82 15.05 -76.75
C LEU A 5 26.15 13.90 -75.97
N LEU A 6 25.48 13.02 -76.71
CA LEU A 6 25.00 11.72 -76.26
C LEU A 6 26.20 10.77 -76.13
N LEU A 7 26.39 10.12 -74.97
CA LEU A 7 27.25 8.94 -74.87
C LEU A 7 26.62 7.93 -73.91
N ILE A 8 26.21 6.80 -74.49
CA ILE A 8 25.77 5.59 -73.81
C ILE A 8 27.03 4.87 -73.33
N LEU A 9 27.12 4.55 -72.04
CA LEU A 9 28.12 3.61 -71.52
C LEU A 9 27.44 2.60 -70.59
N LEU A 10 27.48 1.33 -71.02
CA LEU A 10 27.21 0.16 -70.20
C LEU A 10 28.15 0.15 -68.99
N LEU A 11 27.60 -0.09 -67.80
CA LEU A 11 28.38 -0.58 -66.66
C LEU A 11 27.71 -1.83 -66.09
N SER A 12 28.48 -2.90 -66.24
CA SER A 12 28.29 -4.27 -65.78
C SER A 12 28.15 -4.36 -64.25
N LEU A 13 27.30 -5.30 -63.84
CA LEU A 13 27.18 -5.78 -62.46
C LEU A 13 28.54 -6.18 -61.87
N ALA A 14 28.84 -5.66 -60.69
CA ALA A 14 29.73 -6.29 -59.71
C ALA A 14 28.86 -6.69 -58.49
N PRO A 15 28.96 -7.92 -57.98
CA PRO A 15 28.26 -8.30 -56.76
C PRO A 15 28.92 -7.58 -55.59
N GLY A 16 28.16 -6.70 -54.93
CA GLY A 16 28.58 -6.05 -53.70
C GLY A 16 28.87 -7.11 -52.64
N LEU A 17 30.09 -7.08 -52.12
CA LEU A 17 30.50 -7.84 -50.95
C LEU A 17 29.50 -7.62 -49.81
N PHE A 18 28.81 -8.68 -49.40
CA PHE A 18 28.31 -8.76 -48.03
C PHE A 18 29.53 -8.77 -47.11
N CYS A 19 29.84 -7.63 -46.51
CA CYS A 19 30.75 -7.57 -45.39
C CYS A 19 30.05 -8.25 -44.22
N VAL A 20 30.32 -9.54 -44.02
CA VAL A 20 29.98 -10.23 -42.76
C VAL A 20 30.86 -9.58 -41.71
N ALA A 21 30.29 -8.70 -40.89
CA ALA A 21 30.97 -8.22 -39.69
C ALA A 21 31.31 -9.47 -38.84
N GLN A 22 32.60 -9.78 -38.71
CA GLN A 22 33.05 -10.83 -37.80
C GLN A 22 32.68 -10.36 -36.38
N GLY A 23 31.75 -11.07 -35.74
CA GLY A 23 31.41 -10.82 -34.35
C GLY A 23 32.60 -11.09 -33.45
N THR A 24 32.60 -10.50 -32.25
CA THR A 24 33.58 -10.88 -31.22
C THR A 24 33.24 -12.26 -30.65
N ASP A 25 34.24 -13.01 -30.14
CA ASP A 25 34.00 -14.34 -29.55
C ASP A 25 32.94 -14.31 -28.42
N LEU A 26 32.79 -13.17 -27.72
CA LEU A 26 31.75 -12.99 -26.69
C LEU A 26 30.34 -12.82 -27.29
N GLN A 27 30.21 -12.06 -28.38
CA GLN A 27 28.95 -11.88 -29.09
C GLN A 27 28.41 -13.22 -29.61
N ASP A 28 29.31 -14.08 -30.11
CA ASP A 28 28.95 -15.43 -30.52
C ASP A 28 28.50 -16.30 -29.35
N ASN A 29 29.18 -16.20 -28.20
CA ASN A 29 28.79 -16.92 -26.99
C ASN A 29 27.40 -16.51 -26.46
N ILE A 30 27.04 -15.23 -26.53
CA ILE A 30 25.70 -14.74 -26.17
C ILE A 30 24.67 -15.25 -27.19
N ARG A 31 24.96 -15.11 -28.50
CA ARG A 31 24.10 -15.57 -29.57
C ARG A 31 23.80 -17.07 -29.47
N ILE A 32 24.82 -17.90 -29.29
CA ILE A 32 24.67 -19.37 -29.20
C ILE A 32 23.75 -19.75 -28.05
N ARG A 33 23.90 -19.13 -26.87
CA ARG A 33 23.01 -19.38 -25.71
C ARG A 33 21.55 -19.09 -26.02
N LEU A 34 21.28 -18.01 -26.75
CA LEU A 34 19.91 -17.60 -27.09
C LEU A 34 19.36 -18.37 -28.30
N GLU A 35 20.16 -18.68 -29.31
CA GLU A 35 19.72 -19.47 -30.48
C GLU A 35 19.45 -20.95 -30.16
N GLN A 36 20.15 -21.50 -29.16
CA GLN A 36 19.93 -22.87 -28.68
C GLN A 36 18.76 -23.00 -27.71
N ASP A 37 18.19 -21.87 -27.28
CA ASP A 37 17.07 -21.84 -26.37
C ASP A 37 15.81 -22.46 -27.00
N GLN A 38 15.06 -23.21 -26.18
CA GLN A 38 13.86 -23.92 -26.61
C GLN A 38 12.65 -23.39 -25.85
N PRO A 39 11.48 -23.19 -26.49
CA PRO A 39 10.31 -22.59 -25.85
C PRO A 39 9.92 -23.25 -24.51
N ASP A 40 10.00 -24.58 -24.44
CA ASP A 40 9.55 -25.37 -23.27
C ASP A 40 10.66 -25.63 -22.23
N ILE A 41 11.88 -25.15 -22.46
CA ILE A 41 13.01 -25.31 -21.52
C ILE A 41 13.33 -23.95 -20.90
N PRO A 42 13.44 -23.86 -19.56
CA PRO A 42 13.93 -22.64 -18.92
C PRO A 42 15.32 -22.26 -19.43
N LEU A 43 15.50 -20.98 -19.80
CA LEU A 43 16.82 -20.46 -20.09
C LEU A 43 17.58 -20.34 -18.76
N ASN A 44 18.75 -20.96 -18.65
CA ASN A 44 19.47 -21.06 -17.39
C ASN A 44 20.90 -20.53 -17.51
N VAL A 45 21.38 -19.90 -16.43
CA VAL A 45 22.80 -19.60 -16.20
C VAL A 45 23.25 -20.33 -14.94
N LYS A 46 24.24 -21.21 -15.06
CA LYS A 46 24.77 -22.04 -13.94
C LYS A 46 23.65 -22.66 -13.06
N GLN A 47 22.62 -23.22 -13.68
CA GLN A 47 21.43 -23.84 -13.03
C GLN A 47 20.40 -22.86 -12.44
N GLN A 48 20.58 -21.56 -12.63
CA GLN A 48 19.61 -20.54 -12.24
C GLN A 48 18.78 -20.12 -13.45
N GLU A 49 17.47 -20.27 -13.35
CA GLU A 49 16.51 -19.86 -14.38
C GLU A 49 16.49 -18.34 -14.55
N LEU A 50 16.43 -17.90 -15.81
CA LEU A 50 16.19 -16.51 -16.19
C LEU A 50 14.70 -16.31 -16.45
N PHE A 51 14.05 -15.40 -15.73
CA PHE A 51 12.58 -15.28 -15.77
C PHE A 51 12.03 -14.32 -16.84
N ALA A 52 12.87 -13.48 -17.47
CA ALA A 52 12.51 -12.50 -18.52
C ALA A 52 13.04 -12.93 -19.89
N LYS A 53 12.81 -14.20 -20.22
CA LYS A 53 13.26 -14.85 -21.45
C LYS A 53 12.93 -14.03 -22.70
N SER A 54 11.67 -13.59 -22.83
CA SER A 54 11.23 -12.84 -24.02
C SER A 54 11.93 -11.49 -24.14
N GLU A 55 12.06 -10.76 -23.03
CA GLU A 55 12.76 -9.47 -22.99
C GLU A 55 14.24 -9.64 -23.31
N ILE A 56 14.91 -10.65 -22.76
CA ILE A 56 16.33 -10.95 -23.06
C ILE A 56 16.52 -11.21 -24.55
N HIS A 57 15.72 -12.10 -25.13
CA HIS A 57 15.80 -12.43 -26.55
C HIS A 57 15.66 -11.18 -27.43
N GLN A 58 14.63 -10.38 -27.17
CA GLN A 58 14.37 -9.16 -27.93
C GLN A 58 15.52 -8.16 -27.77
N PHE A 59 15.99 -7.95 -26.54
CA PHE A 59 17.07 -7.00 -26.23
C PHE A 59 18.37 -7.33 -26.95
N TYR A 60 18.83 -8.58 -26.88
CA TYR A 60 20.08 -8.97 -27.53
C TYR A 60 19.94 -9.10 -29.04
N THR A 61 18.78 -9.52 -29.56
CA THR A 61 18.55 -9.53 -31.01
C THR A 61 18.65 -8.13 -31.60
N ASP A 62 18.02 -7.13 -30.96
CA ASP A 62 18.04 -5.73 -31.40
C ASP A 62 19.45 -5.11 -31.33
N ARG A 63 20.31 -5.64 -30.45
CA ARG A 63 21.71 -5.23 -30.29
C ARG A 63 22.71 -6.09 -31.05
N LEU A 64 22.24 -6.95 -31.97
CA LEU A 64 23.07 -7.90 -32.72
C LEU A 64 23.93 -8.78 -31.81
N PHE A 65 23.42 -9.14 -30.63
CA PHE A 65 24.09 -9.93 -29.58
C PHE A 65 25.34 -9.28 -28.97
N LEU A 66 25.54 -7.97 -29.17
CA LEU A 66 26.60 -7.24 -28.48
C LEU A 66 26.32 -7.17 -26.98
N GLN A 67 27.35 -7.41 -26.18
CA GLN A 67 27.28 -7.40 -24.73
C GLN A 67 26.88 -6.02 -24.17
N ALA A 68 26.20 -6.01 -23.03
CA ALA A 68 25.71 -4.79 -22.39
C ALA A 68 26.55 -4.38 -21.16
N TRP A 69 27.15 -5.34 -20.48
CA TRP A 69 27.69 -5.16 -19.12
C TRP A 69 29.21 -5.31 -19.04
N SER A 70 29.88 -5.59 -20.16
CA SER A 70 31.33 -5.73 -20.22
C SER A 70 31.98 -5.11 -21.46
N GLU A 71 33.21 -4.64 -21.30
CA GLU A 71 34.05 -4.10 -22.37
C GLU A 71 35.50 -4.58 -22.17
N GLY A 72 36.15 -5.03 -23.25
CA GLY A 72 37.54 -5.53 -23.17
C GLY A 72 37.74 -6.68 -22.18
N GLY A 73 36.72 -7.54 -22.01
CA GLY A 73 36.74 -8.67 -21.07
C GLY A 73 36.56 -8.29 -19.59
N ARG A 74 36.17 -7.05 -19.29
CA ARG A 74 35.98 -6.52 -17.94
C ARG A 74 34.57 -5.95 -17.76
N LEU A 75 34.04 -6.02 -16.55
CA LEU A 75 32.75 -5.40 -16.23
C LEU A 75 32.82 -3.88 -16.36
N THR A 76 31.76 -3.28 -16.90
CA THR A 76 31.61 -1.82 -16.99
C THR A 76 31.13 -1.24 -15.66
N GLU A 77 31.27 0.07 -15.48
CA GLU A 77 30.72 0.77 -14.30
C GLU A 77 29.20 0.57 -14.16
N LEU A 78 28.47 0.44 -15.28
CA LEU A 78 27.03 0.16 -15.27
C LEU A 78 26.70 -1.21 -14.67
N ALA A 79 27.56 -2.21 -14.84
CA ALA A 79 27.38 -3.51 -14.20
C ALA A 79 27.49 -3.39 -12.67
N TYR A 80 28.47 -2.62 -12.16
CA TYR A 80 28.59 -2.34 -10.72
C TYR A 80 27.41 -1.50 -10.21
N GLU A 81 26.95 -0.53 -10.99
CA GLU A 81 25.77 0.28 -10.65
C GLU A 81 24.53 -0.59 -10.52
N LEU A 82 24.23 -1.45 -11.50
CA LEU A 82 23.09 -2.35 -11.45
C LEU A 82 23.18 -3.31 -10.26
N ARG A 83 24.35 -3.93 -10.02
CA ARG A 83 24.54 -4.79 -8.83
C ARG A 83 24.24 -4.02 -7.54
N PHE A 84 24.66 -2.76 -7.45
CA PHE A 84 24.34 -1.91 -6.30
C PHE A 84 22.85 -1.62 -6.20
N GLU A 85 22.15 -1.32 -7.30
CA GLU A 85 20.69 -1.09 -7.29
C GLU A 85 19.89 -2.35 -6.91
N ILE A 86 20.35 -3.54 -7.33
CA ILE A 86 19.79 -4.82 -6.87
C ILE A 86 19.89 -4.92 -5.36
N MET A 87 21.04 -4.60 -4.76
CA MET A 87 21.18 -4.57 -3.30
C MET A 87 20.25 -3.54 -2.66
N GLN A 88 20.14 -2.34 -3.24
CA GLN A 88 19.27 -1.28 -2.71
C GLN A 88 17.77 -1.63 -2.76
N SER A 89 17.35 -2.62 -3.54
CA SER A 89 15.96 -3.07 -3.61
C SER A 89 15.41 -3.57 -2.26
N GLU A 90 16.27 -3.93 -1.30
CA GLU A 90 15.85 -4.24 0.07
C GLU A 90 15.11 -3.08 0.74
N PHE A 91 15.48 -1.84 0.42
CA PHE A 91 14.83 -0.62 0.94
C PHE A 91 13.52 -0.29 0.21
N ASP A 92 13.25 -0.96 -0.90
CA ASP A 92 11.94 -0.97 -1.57
C ASP A 92 11.03 -2.09 -1.00
N GLY A 93 11.51 -2.82 0.00
CA GLY A 93 10.82 -3.95 0.62
C GLY A 93 10.83 -5.22 -0.23
N LEU A 94 11.73 -5.28 -1.22
CA LEU A 94 11.94 -6.44 -2.08
C LEU A 94 13.11 -7.28 -1.54
N ASN A 95 13.26 -8.51 -2.02
CA ASN A 95 14.39 -9.36 -1.65
C ASN A 95 15.43 -9.31 -2.78
N PRO A 96 16.64 -8.75 -2.56
CA PRO A 96 17.68 -8.68 -3.60
C PRO A 96 18.05 -10.03 -4.22
N HIS A 97 17.88 -11.13 -3.48
CA HIS A 97 18.20 -12.47 -3.97
C HIS A 97 17.26 -12.96 -5.08
N ASP A 98 16.08 -12.37 -5.21
CA ASP A 98 15.14 -12.66 -6.30
C ASP A 98 15.71 -12.23 -7.66
N TYR A 99 16.69 -11.32 -7.65
CA TYR A 99 17.37 -10.77 -8.84
C TYR A 99 18.79 -11.33 -8.99
N HIS A 100 18.96 -12.62 -8.70
CA HIS A 100 20.21 -13.36 -8.84
C HIS A 100 21.42 -12.85 -8.03
N LEU A 101 21.21 -12.01 -7.00
CA LEU A 101 22.30 -11.34 -6.29
C LEU A 101 23.40 -12.30 -5.80
N ASN A 102 23.04 -13.51 -5.36
CA ASN A 102 24.01 -14.52 -4.92
C ASN A 102 24.98 -14.91 -6.04
N LEU A 103 24.46 -15.29 -7.20
CA LEU A 103 25.27 -15.72 -8.34
C LEU A 103 26.03 -14.55 -8.97
N ILE A 104 25.39 -13.38 -9.06
CA ILE A 104 26.04 -12.13 -9.48
C ILE A 104 27.26 -11.86 -8.59
N ASN A 105 27.14 -11.99 -7.26
CA ASN A 105 28.26 -11.79 -6.34
C ASN A 105 29.42 -12.77 -6.56
N VAL A 106 29.13 -14.02 -6.94
CA VAL A 106 30.16 -15.01 -7.29
C VAL A 106 30.96 -14.55 -8.50
N PHE A 107 30.29 -14.15 -9.58
CA PHE A 107 30.96 -13.62 -10.78
C PHE A 107 31.78 -12.36 -10.48
N PHE A 108 31.21 -11.39 -9.75
CA PHE A 108 31.91 -10.16 -9.40
C PHE A 108 33.16 -10.42 -8.56
N THR A 109 33.08 -11.34 -7.59
CA THR A 109 34.23 -11.72 -6.76
C THR A 109 35.33 -12.37 -7.59
N GLN A 110 34.95 -13.29 -8.49
CA GLN A 110 35.87 -13.96 -9.40
C GLN A 110 36.55 -12.95 -10.34
N PHE A 111 35.78 -12.04 -10.93
CA PHE A 111 36.28 -11.10 -11.93
C PHE A 111 37.18 -10.04 -11.30
N GLU A 112 36.90 -9.61 -10.06
CA GLU A 112 37.80 -8.75 -9.29
C GLU A 112 39.12 -9.46 -8.93
N ALA A 113 39.08 -10.76 -8.62
CA ALA A 113 40.30 -11.54 -8.39
C ALA A 113 41.15 -11.65 -9.67
N ASN A 114 40.51 -11.97 -10.81
CA ASN A 114 41.17 -12.02 -12.12
C ASN A 114 41.78 -10.67 -12.50
N LYS A 115 41.04 -9.57 -12.32
CA LYS A 115 41.52 -8.20 -12.56
C LYS A 115 42.78 -7.88 -11.74
N LYS A 116 42.81 -8.23 -10.45
CA LYS A 116 43.98 -8.03 -9.57
C LYS A 116 45.20 -8.85 -10.00
N GLN A 117 44.97 -10.03 -10.57
CA GLN A 117 46.01 -10.92 -11.07
C GLN A 117 46.37 -10.67 -12.54
N ASN A 118 45.71 -9.69 -13.19
CA ASN A 118 45.82 -9.42 -14.62
C ASN A 118 45.53 -10.66 -15.51
N ILE A 119 44.55 -11.45 -15.10
CA ILE A 119 44.01 -12.61 -15.82
C ILE A 119 42.73 -12.18 -16.55
N ASN A 120 42.52 -12.64 -17.78
CA ASN A 120 41.29 -12.39 -18.52
C ASN A 120 40.15 -13.26 -17.97
N ASN A 121 38.93 -12.73 -17.97
CA ASN A 121 37.76 -13.53 -17.65
C ASN A 121 37.42 -14.46 -18.80
N GLU A 122 36.94 -15.67 -18.48
CA GLU A 122 36.45 -16.63 -19.46
C GLU A 122 35.26 -16.05 -20.24
N LEU A 123 35.22 -16.28 -21.56
CA LEU A 123 34.16 -15.75 -22.42
C LEU A 123 32.78 -16.31 -22.07
N ASP A 124 32.73 -17.55 -21.57
CA ASP A 124 31.48 -18.15 -21.12
C ASP A 124 30.95 -17.49 -19.86
N ASP A 125 31.83 -17.18 -18.90
CA ASP A 125 31.42 -16.50 -17.68
C ASP A 125 31.01 -15.04 -17.96
N LEU A 126 31.65 -14.39 -18.94
CA LEU A 126 31.26 -13.06 -19.42
C LEU A 126 29.86 -13.06 -20.07
N ALA A 127 29.54 -14.06 -20.89
CA ALA A 127 28.20 -14.18 -21.48
C ALA A 127 27.14 -14.51 -20.41
N ASP A 128 27.47 -15.41 -19.48
CA ASP A 128 26.59 -15.81 -18.38
C ASP A 128 26.20 -14.60 -17.49
N ILE A 129 27.17 -13.77 -17.09
CA ILE A 129 26.87 -12.58 -16.27
C ILE A 129 26.13 -11.49 -17.07
N ASP A 130 26.36 -11.39 -18.38
CA ASP A 130 25.67 -10.42 -19.23
C ASP A 130 24.16 -10.71 -19.26
N LEU A 131 23.80 -11.99 -19.45
CA LEU A 131 22.40 -12.44 -19.42
C LEU A 131 21.78 -12.29 -18.02
N LEU A 132 22.50 -12.66 -16.96
CA LEU A 132 22.01 -12.53 -15.58
C LEU A 132 21.70 -11.10 -15.16
N LEU A 133 22.59 -10.16 -15.51
CA LEU A 133 22.37 -8.74 -15.20
C LEU A 133 21.19 -8.18 -16.00
N SER A 134 21.05 -8.57 -17.26
CA SER A 134 19.89 -8.18 -18.08
C SER A 134 18.58 -8.72 -17.51
N ASP A 135 18.53 -10.00 -17.11
CA ASP A 135 17.35 -10.60 -16.47
C ASP A 135 16.98 -9.89 -15.16
N ALA A 136 17.99 -9.69 -14.29
CA ALA A 136 17.83 -8.98 -13.03
C ALA A 136 17.28 -7.56 -13.21
N PHE A 137 17.75 -6.83 -14.23
CA PHE A 137 17.22 -5.51 -14.56
C PHE A 137 15.75 -5.56 -14.92
N PHE A 138 15.33 -6.49 -15.80
CA PHE A 138 13.94 -6.56 -16.26
C PHE A 138 12.97 -6.89 -15.13
N HIS A 139 13.31 -7.83 -14.24
CA HIS A 139 12.41 -8.16 -13.13
C HIS A 139 12.39 -7.08 -12.08
N LEU A 140 13.55 -6.50 -11.76
CA LEU A 140 13.61 -5.39 -10.83
C LEU A 140 12.78 -4.22 -11.36
N ALA A 141 12.90 -3.89 -12.65
CA ALA A 141 12.08 -2.86 -13.28
C ALA A 141 10.57 -3.16 -13.17
N ALA A 142 10.14 -4.38 -13.49
CA ALA A 142 8.76 -4.79 -13.34
C ALA A 142 8.26 -4.66 -11.90
N HIS A 143 9.01 -5.23 -10.94
CA HIS A 143 8.64 -5.20 -9.52
C HIS A 143 8.64 -3.78 -8.94
N LEU A 144 9.50 -2.88 -9.41
CA LEU A 144 9.50 -1.47 -9.00
C LEU A 144 8.32 -0.68 -9.59
N GLU A 145 7.92 -0.99 -10.83
CA GLU A 145 6.85 -0.25 -11.50
C GLU A 145 5.46 -0.66 -11.00
N ILE A 146 5.17 -1.97 -10.97
CA ILE A 146 3.82 -2.50 -10.77
C ILE A 146 3.67 -3.39 -9.52
N GLY A 147 4.77 -3.68 -8.82
CA GLY A 147 4.80 -4.58 -7.66
C GLY A 147 5.22 -6.01 -8.04
N LYS A 148 5.69 -6.75 -7.04
CA LYS A 148 6.03 -8.18 -7.16
C LYS A 148 4.80 -9.08 -6.99
N VAL A 149 3.83 -8.65 -6.20
CA VAL A 149 2.65 -9.44 -5.83
C VAL A 149 1.46 -8.95 -6.63
N ASP A 150 0.76 -9.86 -7.32
CA ASP A 150 -0.53 -9.54 -7.94
C ASP A 150 -1.61 -9.42 -6.85
N PRO A 151 -2.18 -8.24 -6.59
CA PRO A 151 -3.20 -8.05 -5.57
C PRO A 151 -4.47 -8.89 -5.80
N LYS A 152 -4.75 -9.31 -7.04
CA LYS A 152 -5.90 -10.17 -7.36
C LYS A 152 -5.72 -11.63 -6.91
N SER A 153 -4.50 -12.04 -6.62
CA SER A 153 -4.19 -13.38 -6.10
C SER A 153 -4.44 -13.51 -4.59
N LEU A 154 -4.70 -12.39 -3.90
CA LEU A 154 -4.87 -12.32 -2.45
C LEU A 154 -6.34 -12.49 -2.04
N VAL A 155 -6.56 -13.13 -0.89
CA VAL A 155 -7.86 -13.28 -0.22
C VAL A 155 -8.38 -11.95 0.30
N GLY A 156 -7.50 -11.02 0.68
CA GLY A 156 -7.84 -9.69 1.19
C GLY A 156 -8.64 -8.77 0.25
N ASP A 157 -8.95 -9.22 -0.97
CA ASP A 157 -9.85 -8.62 -1.96
C ASP A 157 -9.57 -7.12 -2.20
N TRP A 158 -8.43 -6.86 -2.85
CA TRP A 158 -8.01 -5.52 -3.25
C TRP A 158 -8.72 -5.13 -4.55
N GLN A 159 -9.72 -4.25 -4.46
CA GLN A 159 -10.54 -3.84 -5.60
C GLN A 159 -10.27 -2.41 -6.07
N ILE A 160 -9.12 -1.84 -5.73
CA ILE A 160 -8.62 -0.64 -6.40
C ILE A 160 -7.95 -1.10 -7.69
N THR A 161 -8.32 -0.50 -8.83
CA THR A 161 -7.72 -0.82 -10.14
C THR A 161 -6.19 -0.78 -10.08
N SER A 162 -5.56 -1.94 -10.30
CA SER A 162 -4.11 -2.07 -10.28
C SER A 162 -3.44 -1.25 -11.37
N LYS A 163 -2.25 -0.75 -11.07
CA LYS A 163 -1.36 -0.13 -12.06
C LYS A 163 -0.95 -1.17 -13.12
N THR A 164 -0.98 -0.77 -14.38
CA THR A 164 -0.42 -1.54 -15.51
C THR A 164 0.93 -0.95 -15.90
N SER A 165 1.83 -1.77 -16.45
CA SER A 165 3.08 -1.26 -17.00
C SER A 165 2.81 -0.26 -18.12
N LYS A 166 3.59 0.82 -18.16
CA LYS A 166 3.50 1.89 -19.16
C LYS A 166 4.76 2.03 -20.00
N VAL A 167 5.80 1.27 -19.68
CA VAL A 167 7.11 1.36 -20.33
C VAL A 167 7.52 0.00 -20.87
N SER A 168 8.21 0.02 -22.01
CA SER A 168 8.94 -1.17 -22.47
C SER A 168 10.23 -1.28 -21.66
N TYR A 169 10.41 -2.36 -20.90
CA TYR A 169 11.63 -2.56 -20.11
C TYR A 169 12.86 -2.73 -21.00
N ASN A 170 12.71 -3.30 -22.20
CA ASN A 170 13.76 -3.31 -23.23
C ASN A 170 14.22 -1.90 -23.60
N SER A 171 13.27 -1.02 -23.93
CA SER A 171 13.58 0.38 -24.26
C SER A 171 14.16 1.14 -23.07
N LEU A 172 13.75 0.77 -21.86
CA LEU A 172 14.25 1.34 -20.62
C LEU A 172 15.72 0.96 -20.37
N LEU A 173 16.08 -0.32 -20.53
CA LEU A 173 17.46 -0.77 -20.41
C LEU A 173 18.35 -0.11 -21.47
N GLU A 174 17.90 -0.08 -22.72
CA GLU A 174 18.64 0.58 -23.81
C GLU A 174 18.90 2.07 -23.50
N LEU A 175 17.88 2.78 -23.00
CA LEU A 175 18.01 4.16 -22.57
C LEU A 175 19.03 4.32 -21.43
N ALA A 176 19.02 3.41 -20.47
CA ALA A 176 19.94 3.42 -19.33
C ALA A 176 21.40 3.25 -19.77
N LEU A 177 21.66 2.33 -20.71
CA LEU A 177 22.98 2.10 -21.30
C LEU A 177 23.45 3.29 -22.15
N GLN A 178 22.56 3.87 -22.97
CA GLN A 178 22.88 5.05 -23.79
C GLN A 178 23.20 6.28 -22.94
N LYS A 179 22.47 6.49 -21.85
CA LYS A 179 22.68 7.61 -20.94
C LYS A 179 23.75 7.35 -19.88
N GLN A 180 24.25 6.12 -19.76
CA GLN A 180 25.17 5.69 -18.70
C GLN A 180 24.59 5.95 -17.29
N GLN A 181 23.32 5.59 -17.09
CA GLN A 181 22.52 5.96 -15.90
C GLN A 181 21.53 4.84 -15.53
N ILE A 182 21.97 3.79 -14.83
CA ILE A 182 21.07 2.72 -14.37
C ILE A 182 20.14 3.24 -13.28
N ARG A 183 20.70 3.88 -12.24
CA ARG A 183 19.92 4.34 -11.08
C ARG A 183 18.83 5.32 -11.49
N GLN A 184 19.18 6.39 -12.20
CA GLN A 184 18.21 7.43 -12.56
C GLN A 184 17.08 6.86 -13.42
N THR A 185 17.37 5.83 -14.22
CA THR A 185 16.38 5.16 -15.06
C THR A 185 15.42 4.32 -14.21
N LEU A 186 15.92 3.49 -13.29
CA LEU A 186 15.08 2.71 -12.37
C LEU A 186 14.23 3.61 -11.45
N GLU A 187 14.78 4.73 -10.99
CA GLU A 187 14.06 5.71 -10.16
C GLU A 187 12.81 6.29 -10.86
N THR A 188 12.73 6.25 -12.19
CA THR A 188 11.54 6.69 -12.94
C THR A 188 10.34 5.75 -12.74
N LEU A 189 10.56 4.51 -12.32
CA LEU A 189 9.53 3.50 -12.13
C LEU A 189 8.84 3.59 -10.76
N TYR A 190 9.52 4.16 -9.78
CA TYR A 190 9.02 4.26 -8.41
C TYR A 190 7.65 4.96 -8.34
N PRO A 191 6.77 4.54 -7.42
CA PRO A 191 5.57 5.30 -7.10
C PRO A 191 5.93 6.75 -6.80
N SER A 192 5.39 7.66 -7.60
CA SER A 192 5.83 9.05 -7.62
C SER A 192 5.31 9.92 -6.47
N ILE A 193 4.83 9.25 -5.40
CA ILE A 193 4.32 9.81 -4.16
C ILE A 193 5.45 9.93 -3.13
N LEU A 194 5.47 11.05 -2.39
CA LEU A 194 6.53 11.33 -1.41
C LEU A 194 6.64 10.25 -0.33
N VAL A 195 5.50 9.65 0.04
CA VAL A 195 5.41 8.58 1.03
C VAL A 195 6.29 7.38 0.66
N TYR A 196 6.39 7.02 -0.63
CA TYR A 196 7.24 5.92 -1.07
C TYR A 196 8.72 6.24 -0.88
N LYS A 197 9.17 7.40 -1.38
CA LYS A 197 10.56 7.85 -1.22
C LYS A 197 10.97 7.92 0.26
N LYS A 198 10.12 8.48 1.11
CA LYS A 198 10.37 8.55 2.56
C LYS A 198 10.27 7.19 3.24
N GLY A 199 9.43 6.28 2.73
CA GLY A 199 9.37 4.89 3.18
C GLY A 199 10.72 4.18 3.03
N ARG A 200 11.40 4.35 1.89
CA ARG A 200 12.77 3.81 1.68
C ARG A 200 13.77 4.33 2.71
N GLU A 201 13.69 5.63 3.06
CA GLU A 201 14.54 6.22 4.10
C GLU A 201 14.28 5.59 5.48
N VAL A 202 13.00 5.36 5.83
CA VAL A 202 12.63 4.72 7.09
C VAL A 202 13.09 3.26 7.14
N ILE A 203 12.94 2.48 6.06
CA ILE A 203 13.43 1.10 6.03
C ILE A 203 14.96 1.06 6.20
N ARG A 204 15.68 1.99 5.56
CA ARG A 204 17.13 2.12 5.75
C ARG A 204 17.51 2.46 7.18
N GLU A 205 16.80 3.39 7.83
CA GLU A 205 17.03 3.70 9.24
C GLU A 205 16.76 2.49 10.14
N LEU A 206 15.68 1.75 9.90
CA LEU A 206 15.37 0.53 10.64
C LEU A 206 16.40 -0.58 10.41
N ASP A 207 16.95 -0.70 9.21
CA ASP A 207 18.03 -1.65 8.91
C ASP A 207 19.30 -1.31 9.69
N GLU A 208 19.68 -0.03 9.75
CA GLU A 208 20.79 0.41 10.60
C GLU A 208 20.51 0.13 12.08
N ILE A 209 19.27 0.35 12.55
CA ILE A 209 18.85 0.01 13.92
C ILE A 209 18.96 -1.50 14.17
N ARG A 210 18.53 -2.33 13.22
CA ARG A 210 18.56 -3.79 13.28
C ARG A 210 19.98 -4.34 13.47
N LYS A 211 21.00 -3.70 12.88
CA LYS A 211 22.40 -4.17 12.94
C LYS A 211 23.01 -4.16 14.36
N TYR A 212 22.51 -3.34 15.27
CA TYR A 212 22.95 -3.30 16.67
C TYR A 212 21.88 -3.78 17.65
N ASP A 213 20.82 -4.43 17.14
CA ASP A 213 19.79 -5.04 17.95
C ASP A 213 20.36 -6.19 18.80
N THR A 214 20.23 -6.06 20.11
CA THR A 214 20.72 -7.04 21.10
C THR A 214 19.59 -7.71 21.86
N LEU A 215 18.33 -7.33 21.58
CA LEU A 215 17.17 -7.85 22.31
C LEU A 215 16.68 -9.16 21.67
N ASN A 216 16.14 -10.06 22.49
CA ASN A 216 15.56 -11.33 22.01
C ASN A 216 14.11 -11.20 21.51
N TRP A 217 13.48 -10.03 21.68
CA TRP A 217 12.09 -9.71 21.32
C TRP A 217 11.03 -10.73 21.75
N LYS A 218 11.29 -11.54 22.77
CA LYS A 218 10.31 -12.52 23.26
C LYS A 218 9.03 -11.79 23.68
N ASN A 219 7.90 -12.21 23.11
CA ASN A 219 6.62 -11.53 23.30
C ASN A 219 6.24 -11.43 24.80
N VAL A 220 6.15 -10.20 25.30
CA VAL A 220 5.66 -9.87 26.63
C VAL A 220 4.14 -9.82 26.55
N LYS A 221 3.47 -10.63 27.36
CA LYS A 221 2.01 -10.68 27.44
C LYS A 221 1.54 -10.03 28.74
N VAL A 222 0.54 -9.16 28.64
CA VAL A 222 -0.15 -8.57 29.78
C VAL A 222 -1.59 -9.06 29.82
N SER A 223 -1.98 -9.72 30.91
CA SER A 223 -3.37 -10.15 31.14
C SER A 223 -4.24 -9.05 31.74
N LYS A 224 -3.61 -8.06 32.38
CA LYS A 224 -4.21 -6.83 32.91
C LYS A 224 -3.30 -5.66 32.59
N THR A 225 -3.89 -4.49 32.36
CA THR A 225 -3.16 -3.23 32.17
C THR A 225 -2.30 -2.94 33.38
N ILE A 226 -1.02 -2.63 33.17
CA ILE A 226 -0.09 -2.22 34.24
C ILE A 226 -0.13 -0.69 34.35
N LYS A 227 -0.39 -0.19 35.56
CA LYS A 227 -0.45 1.25 35.87
C LYS A 227 0.76 1.70 36.67
N VAL A 228 1.06 3.00 36.60
CA VAL A 228 2.17 3.60 37.36
C VAL A 228 2.05 3.27 38.85
N GLY A 229 3.16 2.88 39.47
CA GLY A 229 3.26 2.41 40.85
C GLY A 229 3.04 0.90 41.04
N GLU A 230 2.57 0.17 40.03
CA GLU A 230 2.39 -1.29 40.10
C GLU A 230 3.69 -2.03 39.76
N THR A 231 3.80 -3.29 40.22
CA THR A 231 4.89 -4.19 39.87
C THR A 231 4.42 -5.29 38.90
N ASN A 232 5.26 -5.65 37.93
CA ASN A 232 4.96 -6.73 37.00
C ASN A 232 6.23 -7.37 36.42
N GLY A 233 6.22 -8.70 36.25
CA GLY A 233 7.37 -9.43 35.70
C GLY A 233 7.74 -9.09 34.24
N GLY A 234 6.84 -8.44 33.49
CA GLY A 234 7.12 -7.95 32.13
C GLY A 234 7.79 -6.58 32.08
N VAL A 235 7.80 -5.81 33.18
CA VAL A 235 8.35 -4.45 33.21
C VAL A 235 9.83 -4.39 32.83
N PRO A 236 10.73 -5.28 33.28
CA PRO A 236 12.14 -5.25 32.86
C PRO A 236 12.31 -5.27 31.34
N ASN A 237 11.66 -6.21 30.65
CA ASN A 237 11.73 -6.31 29.18
C ASN A 237 11.12 -5.09 28.48
N LEU A 238 10.00 -4.55 28.99
CA LEU A 238 9.37 -3.34 28.43
C LEU A 238 10.26 -2.11 28.63
N ARG A 239 10.98 -2.02 29.75
CA ARG A 239 11.95 -0.97 30.04
C ARG A 239 13.13 -1.03 29.07
N GLU A 240 13.69 -2.21 28.85
CA GLU A 240 14.77 -2.43 27.86
C GLU A 240 14.35 -1.99 26.45
N ARG A 241 13.12 -2.29 26.04
CA ARG A 241 12.59 -1.89 24.71
C ARG A 241 12.40 -0.39 24.59
N LEU A 242 11.89 0.28 25.63
CA LEU A 242 11.81 1.74 25.64
C LEU A 242 13.20 2.37 25.54
N ALA A 243 14.20 1.78 26.20
CA ALA A 243 15.57 2.23 26.11
C ALA A 243 16.17 1.99 24.72
N PHE A 244 15.96 0.80 24.14
CA PHE A 244 16.37 0.46 22.78
C PHE A 244 15.81 1.45 21.75
N TRP A 245 14.51 1.77 21.86
CA TRP A 245 13.85 2.76 21.01
C TRP A 245 14.13 4.23 21.42
N LYS A 246 15.05 4.47 22.35
CA LYS A 246 15.48 5.80 22.82
C LYS A 246 14.36 6.66 23.41
N PHE A 247 13.31 6.03 23.93
CA PHE A 247 12.29 6.70 24.74
C PHE A 247 12.68 6.81 26.21
N LEU A 248 13.63 5.99 26.68
CA LEU A 248 14.01 5.92 28.08
C LEU A 248 15.53 5.89 28.22
N GLU A 249 16.09 6.98 28.74
CA GLU A 249 17.51 7.02 29.10
C GLU A 249 17.78 6.17 30.34
N PRO A 250 19.01 5.66 30.54
CA PRO A 250 19.39 4.97 31.76
C PRO A 250 19.13 5.82 33.00
N TYR A 251 18.48 5.24 34.01
CA TYR A 251 18.19 5.87 35.29
C TYR A 251 18.24 4.84 36.42
N GLN A 252 18.35 5.33 37.66
CA GLN A 252 18.35 4.48 38.86
C GLN A 252 16.92 4.18 39.30
N TYR A 253 16.64 2.92 39.63
CA TYR A 253 15.36 2.45 40.17
C TYR A 253 15.63 1.40 41.26
N GLU A 254 14.75 1.33 42.27
CA GLU A 254 14.93 0.43 43.42
C GLU A 254 14.45 -1.01 43.12
N ASP A 255 13.35 -1.16 42.38
CA ASP A 255 12.78 -2.45 41.97
C ASP A 255 12.68 -2.53 40.45
N GLU A 256 13.35 -3.52 39.86
CA GLU A 256 13.33 -3.78 38.43
C GLU A 256 11.92 -4.05 37.88
N LYS A 257 11.00 -4.55 38.71
CA LYS A 257 9.62 -4.88 38.32
C LYS A 257 8.66 -3.72 38.49
N ALA A 258 9.08 -2.64 39.15
CA ALA A 258 8.22 -1.48 39.40
C ALA A 258 8.07 -0.61 38.14
N TYR A 259 6.82 -0.29 37.81
CA TYR A 259 6.51 0.68 36.77
C TYR A 259 6.44 2.09 37.38
N ASP A 260 7.56 2.78 37.41
CA ASP A 260 7.69 4.09 38.05
C ASP A 260 7.27 5.29 37.16
N SER A 261 7.34 6.49 37.75
CA SER A 261 6.97 7.74 37.09
C SER A 261 7.90 8.12 35.93
N THR A 262 9.17 7.72 35.97
CA THR A 262 10.14 7.97 34.89
C THR A 262 9.79 7.16 33.66
N MET A 263 9.54 5.85 33.85
CA MET A 263 9.07 4.98 32.77
C MET A 263 7.69 5.41 32.27
N PHE A 264 6.79 5.87 33.15
CA PHE A 264 5.48 6.40 32.76
C PHE A 264 5.58 7.54 31.74
N ALA A 265 6.44 8.54 31.99
CA ALA A 265 6.65 9.64 31.06
C ALA A 265 7.27 9.18 29.72
N ALA A 266 8.11 8.14 29.73
CA ALA A 266 8.63 7.53 28.51
C ALA A 266 7.53 6.79 27.71
N VAL A 267 6.64 6.06 28.39
CA VAL A 267 5.51 5.37 27.77
C VAL A 267 4.54 6.36 27.12
N GLN A 268 4.24 7.50 27.75
CA GLN A 268 3.39 8.52 27.14
C GLN A 268 3.97 9.07 25.83
N ARG A 269 5.28 9.36 25.81
CA ARG A 269 5.98 9.78 24.59
C ARG A 269 5.98 8.70 23.52
N PHE A 270 6.19 7.44 23.93
CA PHE A 270 6.13 6.28 23.03
C PHE A 270 4.73 6.10 22.42
N GLN A 271 3.69 6.15 23.24
CA GLN A 271 2.30 6.06 22.80
C GLN A 271 1.96 7.16 21.80
N GLN A 272 2.27 8.42 22.14
CA GLN A 272 2.06 9.56 21.25
C GLN A 272 2.77 9.38 19.90
N ARG A 273 4.04 8.94 19.92
CA ARG A 273 4.83 8.71 18.70
C ARG A 273 4.20 7.64 17.80
N ASN A 274 3.63 6.60 18.40
CA ASN A 274 3.07 5.45 17.69
C ASN A 274 1.56 5.57 17.41
N GLY A 275 0.97 6.75 17.64
CA GLY A 275 -0.45 7.00 17.36
C GLY A 275 -1.40 6.28 18.32
N LEU A 276 -0.94 5.97 19.53
CA LEU A 276 -1.75 5.46 20.64
C LEU A 276 -2.17 6.63 21.55
N GLU A 277 -3.19 6.41 22.39
CA GLU A 277 -3.55 7.40 23.40
C GLU A 277 -2.43 7.51 24.46
N PRO A 278 -1.90 8.71 24.76
CA PRO A 278 -0.75 8.89 25.64
C PRO A 278 -1.14 8.89 27.13
N ASP A 279 -1.87 7.86 27.57
CA ASP A 279 -2.36 7.70 28.94
C ASP A 279 -1.31 7.13 29.91
N GLY A 280 -0.16 6.70 29.39
CA GLY A 280 0.93 6.07 30.13
C GLY A 280 0.55 4.70 30.70
N ALA A 281 -0.52 4.07 30.25
CA ALA A 281 -0.89 2.74 30.69
C ALA A 281 -0.25 1.67 29.79
N LEU A 282 0.37 0.65 30.40
CA LEU A 282 0.91 -0.50 29.67
C LEU A 282 -0.21 -1.53 29.44
N GLY A 283 -1.15 -1.16 28.58
CA GLY A 283 -2.23 -2.02 28.12
C GLY A 283 -1.81 -2.95 26.97
N LYS A 284 -2.74 -3.79 26.51
CA LYS A 284 -2.51 -4.75 25.41
C LYS A 284 -1.92 -4.08 24.16
N ASN A 285 -2.47 -2.94 23.74
CA ASN A 285 -2.04 -2.27 22.51
C ASN A 285 -0.63 -1.68 22.65
N THR A 286 -0.35 -0.93 23.72
CA THR A 286 0.99 -0.38 23.98
C THR A 286 2.04 -1.49 24.08
N VAL A 287 1.74 -2.58 24.78
CA VAL A 287 2.65 -3.73 24.89
C VAL A 287 2.83 -4.43 23.53
N ASN A 288 1.78 -4.55 22.71
CA ASN A 288 1.89 -5.10 21.37
C ASN A 288 2.81 -4.27 20.47
N VAL A 289 2.74 -2.93 20.52
CA VAL A 289 3.67 -2.07 19.76
C VAL A 289 5.09 -2.17 20.32
N LEU A 290 5.26 -2.19 21.64
CA LEU A 290 6.58 -2.41 22.27
C LEU A 290 7.18 -3.79 21.96
N ASN A 291 6.36 -4.78 21.61
CA ASN A 291 6.82 -6.10 21.20
C ASN A 291 7.43 -6.13 19.79
N GLN A 292 7.25 -5.09 18.96
CA GLN A 292 7.73 -5.10 17.58
C GLN A 292 9.23 -4.77 17.51
N SER A 293 9.99 -5.69 16.94
CA SER A 293 11.41 -5.54 16.63
C SER A 293 11.63 -4.65 15.40
N PRO A 294 12.85 -4.15 15.15
CA PRO A 294 13.19 -3.51 13.87
C PRO A 294 12.83 -4.37 12.66
N SER A 295 13.06 -5.69 12.73
CA SER A 295 12.70 -6.63 11.66
C SER A 295 11.19 -6.69 11.41
N ASP A 296 10.36 -6.71 12.47
CA ASP A 296 8.90 -6.70 12.32
C ASP A 296 8.41 -5.39 11.68
N LEU A 297 9.05 -4.26 12.02
CA LEU A 297 8.74 -2.96 11.43
C LEU A 297 9.18 -2.88 9.97
N ILE A 298 10.33 -3.46 9.60
CA ILE A 298 10.78 -3.58 8.21
C ILE A 298 9.80 -4.44 7.42
N ASP A 299 9.39 -5.59 7.93
CA ASP A 299 8.40 -6.46 7.26
C ASP A 299 7.08 -5.72 7.00
N LYS A 300 6.58 -5.02 8.03
CA LYS A 300 5.38 -4.19 7.90
C LYS A 300 5.58 -3.06 6.89
N ALA A 301 6.74 -2.40 6.89
CA ALA A 301 7.05 -1.37 5.91
C ALA A 301 7.10 -1.94 4.49
N SER A 302 7.77 -3.07 4.27
CA SER A 302 7.88 -3.77 2.99
C SER A 302 6.52 -4.11 2.38
N VAL A 303 5.60 -4.67 3.18
CA VAL A 303 4.22 -4.94 2.77
C VAL A 303 3.52 -3.68 2.25
N ASN A 304 3.72 -2.56 2.93
CA ASN A 304 3.06 -1.31 2.56
C ASN A 304 3.76 -0.63 1.37
N MET A 305 5.08 -0.76 1.24
CA MET A 305 5.81 -0.35 0.03
C MET A 305 5.29 -1.09 -1.21
N GLU A 306 4.97 -2.38 -1.07
CA GLU A 306 4.31 -3.17 -2.10
C GLU A 306 2.91 -2.66 -2.42
N ARG A 307 2.06 -2.42 -1.40
CA ARG A 307 0.73 -1.80 -1.60
C ARG A 307 0.78 -0.45 -2.31
N LEU A 308 1.82 0.35 -2.06
CA LEU A 308 2.00 1.64 -2.75
C LEU A 308 2.30 1.47 -4.25
N ARG A 309 2.93 0.37 -4.66
CA ARG A 309 3.19 0.07 -6.09
C ARG A 309 1.91 -0.34 -6.83
N TRP A 310 0.93 -0.91 -6.13
CA TRP A 310 -0.35 -1.28 -6.73
C TRP A 310 -1.25 -0.07 -7.05
N LEU A 311 -1.04 1.07 -6.36
CA LEU A 311 -1.89 2.25 -6.52
C LEU A 311 -1.70 2.88 -7.91
N PRO A 312 -2.81 3.27 -8.58
CA PRO A 312 -2.71 3.88 -9.89
C PRO A 312 -2.18 5.31 -9.80
N ASP A 313 -1.36 5.71 -10.78
CA ASP A 313 -0.78 7.06 -10.85
C ASP A 313 -1.84 8.18 -10.91
N THR A 314 -3.08 7.86 -11.27
CA THR A 314 -4.21 8.80 -11.35
C THR A 314 -4.60 9.38 -9.99
N LEU A 315 -4.21 8.73 -8.88
CA LEU A 315 -4.44 9.27 -7.53
C LEU A 315 -3.52 10.45 -7.20
N ARG A 316 -2.41 10.62 -7.93
CA ARG A 316 -1.46 11.69 -7.67
C ARG A 316 -2.03 13.03 -8.09
N GLY A 317 -1.97 14.00 -7.16
CA GLY A 317 -2.38 15.38 -7.45
C GLY A 317 -3.87 15.52 -7.72
N ALA A 318 -4.67 14.48 -7.46
CA ALA A 318 -6.11 14.56 -7.61
C ALA A 318 -6.74 15.23 -6.38
N GLU A 319 -7.87 15.90 -6.60
CA GLU A 319 -8.84 16.08 -5.53
C GLU A 319 -9.42 14.70 -5.17
N MET A 320 -9.28 14.27 -3.92
CA MET A 320 -9.78 12.96 -3.48
C MET A 320 -10.06 12.91 -1.98
N ILE A 321 -10.94 12.00 -1.59
CA ILE A 321 -11.21 11.63 -0.21
C ILE A 321 -10.55 10.28 0.03
N MET A 322 -9.55 10.23 0.91
CA MET A 322 -8.84 9.01 1.27
C MET A 322 -9.29 8.56 2.65
N VAL A 323 -9.67 7.28 2.77
CA VAL A 323 -9.94 6.64 4.06
C VAL A 323 -8.90 5.55 4.25
N ASN A 324 -7.98 5.75 5.18
CA ASN A 324 -7.08 4.67 5.60
C ASN A 324 -7.77 3.87 6.71
N ILE A 325 -8.19 2.66 6.36
CA ILE A 325 -8.96 1.79 7.24
C ILE A 325 -8.15 1.42 8.49
N ALA A 326 -6.85 1.14 8.33
CA ALA A 326 -5.99 0.66 9.41
C ALA A 326 -5.59 1.75 10.41
N ASN A 327 -5.67 3.04 10.04
CA ASN A 327 -5.39 4.16 10.95
C ASN A 327 -6.66 4.87 11.45
N TYR A 328 -7.83 4.45 10.98
CA TYR A 328 -9.13 5.03 11.31
C TYR A 328 -9.20 6.54 11.04
N GLN A 329 -8.65 6.98 9.91
CA GLN A 329 -8.62 8.38 9.48
C GLN A 329 -9.22 8.56 8.09
N LEU A 330 -9.91 9.69 7.91
CA LEU A 330 -10.29 10.23 6.61
C LEU A 330 -9.55 11.53 6.37
N ASP A 331 -8.92 11.64 5.20
CA ASP A 331 -8.25 12.84 4.71
C ASP A 331 -8.90 13.29 3.39
N TYR A 332 -9.32 14.55 3.34
CA TYR A 332 -9.76 15.20 2.10
C TYR A 332 -8.60 16.00 1.53
N LEU A 333 -8.14 15.57 0.36
CA LEU A 333 -6.93 16.03 -0.30
C LEU A 333 -7.30 16.82 -1.55
N ASN A 334 -6.53 17.86 -1.82
CA ASN A 334 -6.57 18.57 -3.09
C ASN A 334 -5.13 18.87 -3.54
N ASN A 335 -4.74 18.32 -4.69
CA ASN A 335 -3.35 18.33 -5.16
C ASN A 335 -2.36 17.76 -4.13
N ARG A 336 -1.63 18.64 -3.43
CA ARG A 336 -0.62 18.29 -2.41
C ARG A 336 -1.06 18.69 -0.99
N ASP A 337 -2.22 19.32 -0.86
CA ASP A 337 -2.70 19.87 0.40
C ASP A 337 -3.74 18.95 1.03
N THR A 338 -3.64 18.72 2.34
CA THR A 338 -4.70 18.12 3.12
C THR A 338 -5.65 19.22 3.58
N LEU A 339 -6.81 19.31 2.94
CA LEU A 339 -7.81 20.34 3.24
C LEU A 339 -8.55 20.07 4.55
N PHE A 340 -8.69 18.79 4.91
CA PHE A 340 -9.40 18.36 6.10
C PHE A 340 -9.00 16.94 6.49
N SER A 341 -8.93 16.70 7.79
CA SER A 341 -8.59 15.41 8.36
C SER A 341 -9.49 15.16 9.57
N THR A 342 -10.08 13.97 9.66
CA THR A 342 -11.00 13.63 10.75
C THR A 342 -10.96 12.14 11.07
N ARG A 343 -11.26 11.79 12.33
CA ARG A 343 -11.32 10.38 12.75
C ARG A 343 -12.54 9.70 12.13
N VAL A 344 -12.37 8.43 11.80
CA VAL A 344 -13.47 7.57 11.36
C VAL A 344 -13.63 6.32 12.23
N ILE A 345 -14.79 5.68 12.10
CA ILE A 345 -15.06 4.34 12.61
C ILE A 345 -15.33 3.44 11.40
N VAL A 346 -14.66 2.30 11.36
CA VAL A 346 -14.72 1.33 10.24
C VAL A 346 -15.37 0.03 10.68
N GLY A 347 -15.52 -0.90 9.75
CA GLY A 347 -16.06 -2.23 10.00
C GLY A 347 -15.38 -2.99 11.12
N LYS A 348 -16.09 -3.93 11.73
CA LYS A 348 -15.47 -4.94 12.62
C LYS A 348 -14.74 -5.99 11.77
N LYS A 349 -13.86 -6.77 12.37
CA LYS A 349 -13.14 -7.87 11.69
C LYS A 349 -14.06 -8.90 10.98
N TYR A 350 -15.27 -9.15 11.46
CA TYR A 350 -16.22 -10.05 10.78
C TYR A 350 -17.18 -9.33 9.80
N HIS A 351 -17.04 -8.01 9.68
CA HIS A 351 -17.76 -7.12 8.75
C HIS A 351 -16.79 -6.04 8.26
N GLU A 352 -15.67 -6.48 7.68
CA GLU A 352 -14.56 -5.60 7.31
C GLU A 352 -15.02 -4.55 6.29
N SER A 353 -14.51 -3.32 6.43
CA SER A 353 -14.65 -2.32 5.38
C SER A 353 -13.80 -2.76 4.17
N PRO A 354 -14.39 -2.85 2.95
CA PRO A 354 -13.66 -3.31 1.77
C PRO A 354 -12.68 -2.26 1.25
N ILE A 355 -11.65 -2.71 0.53
CA ILE A 355 -10.66 -1.87 -0.16
C ILE A 355 -11.13 -1.64 -1.59
N PHE A 356 -11.51 -0.42 -1.93
CA PHE A 356 -11.98 -0.06 -3.27
C PHE A 356 -11.94 1.45 -3.50
N SER A 357 -12.19 1.88 -4.74
CA SER A 357 -12.43 3.28 -5.06
C SER A 357 -13.76 3.49 -5.79
N SER A 358 -14.45 4.57 -5.49
CA SER A 358 -15.65 5.02 -6.22
C SER A 358 -15.82 6.54 -6.04
N ALA A 359 -16.57 7.19 -6.93
CA ALA A 359 -16.72 8.64 -6.88
C ALA A 359 -17.97 9.09 -6.09
N MET A 360 -17.75 9.96 -5.11
CA MET A 360 -18.80 10.67 -4.39
C MET A 360 -19.56 11.58 -5.33
N SER A 361 -20.88 11.59 -5.19
CA SER A 361 -21.76 12.23 -6.15
C SER A 361 -22.88 13.05 -5.55
N TYR A 362 -23.32 12.74 -4.33
CA TYR A 362 -24.35 13.52 -3.65
C TYR A 362 -24.26 13.35 -2.14
N ILE A 363 -24.77 14.36 -1.44
CA ILE A 363 -24.95 14.40 0.01
C ILE A 363 -26.43 14.24 0.31
N VAL A 364 -26.75 13.58 1.40
CA VAL A 364 -28.14 13.44 1.85
C VAL A 364 -28.22 13.88 3.30
N PHE A 365 -28.87 15.02 3.50
CA PHE A 365 -29.16 15.57 4.82
C PHE A 365 -30.45 15.00 5.39
N SER A 366 -30.52 14.90 6.73
CA SER A 366 -31.66 14.33 7.45
C SER A 366 -32.08 12.96 6.87
N PRO A 367 -31.16 11.98 6.75
CA PRO A 367 -31.42 10.78 5.98
C PRO A 367 -32.44 9.84 6.65
N TYR A 368 -33.24 9.16 5.83
CA TYR A 368 -33.83 7.90 6.27
C TYR A 368 -32.73 6.83 6.30
N TRP A 369 -32.77 5.97 7.31
CA TRP A 369 -31.98 4.74 7.31
C TRP A 369 -32.88 3.58 6.91
N ASN A 370 -32.72 3.07 5.69
CA ASN A 370 -33.38 1.82 5.28
C ASN A 370 -32.51 0.66 5.76
N LEU A 371 -33.04 -0.17 6.66
CA LEU A 371 -32.26 -1.21 7.30
C LEU A 371 -32.01 -2.38 6.34
N PRO A 372 -30.77 -2.87 6.21
CA PRO A 372 -30.48 -4.12 5.51
C PRO A 372 -31.31 -5.28 6.07
N THR A 373 -31.73 -6.20 5.20
CA THR A 373 -32.54 -7.38 5.57
C THR A 373 -31.88 -8.21 6.67
N SER A 374 -30.55 -8.29 6.68
CA SER A 374 -29.79 -8.98 7.73
C SER A 374 -29.97 -8.34 9.10
N ILE A 375 -29.89 -7.01 9.21
CA ILE A 375 -30.11 -6.26 10.46
C ILE A 375 -31.57 -6.40 10.90
N VAL A 376 -32.52 -6.30 9.97
CA VAL A 376 -33.94 -6.50 10.29
C VAL A 376 -34.15 -7.88 10.92
N ARG A 377 -33.60 -8.92 10.30
CA ARG A 377 -33.73 -10.31 10.75
C ARG A 377 -33.03 -10.59 12.08
N ASN A 378 -31.78 -10.14 12.22
CA ASN A 378 -30.90 -10.56 13.30
C ASN A 378 -30.99 -9.66 14.53
N GLU A 379 -31.46 -8.41 14.39
CA GLU A 379 -31.50 -7.44 15.48
C GLU A 379 -32.92 -6.90 15.73
N VAL A 380 -33.58 -6.40 14.70
CA VAL A 380 -34.89 -5.73 14.86
C VAL A 380 -36.00 -6.72 15.23
N MET A 381 -36.15 -7.81 14.48
CA MET A 381 -37.20 -8.80 14.74
C MET A 381 -37.07 -9.42 16.15
N PRO A 382 -35.87 -9.84 16.63
CA PRO A 382 -35.68 -10.22 18.03
C PRO A 382 -36.04 -9.11 19.04
N ALA A 383 -35.65 -7.86 18.77
CA ALA A 383 -35.93 -6.75 19.67
C ALA A 383 -37.43 -6.43 19.78
N VAL A 384 -38.16 -6.46 18.67
CA VAL A 384 -39.62 -6.26 18.63
C VAL A 384 -40.35 -7.38 19.37
N ARG A 385 -39.92 -8.64 19.20
CA ARG A 385 -40.48 -9.78 19.95
C ARG A 385 -40.31 -9.63 21.46
N LYS A 386 -39.20 -9.05 21.90
CA LYS A 386 -38.92 -8.79 23.32
C LYS A 386 -39.66 -7.55 23.84
N ASN A 387 -39.86 -6.54 23.00
CA ASN A 387 -40.50 -5.28 23.33
C ASN A 387 -41.33 -4.75 22.15
N PRO A 388 -42.67 -4.88 22.18
CA PRO A 388 -43.54 -4.41 21.10
C PRO A 388 -43.41 -2.90 20.79
N ASN A 389 -42.97 -2.10 21.77
CA ASN A 389 -42.76 -0.65 21.60
C ASN A 389 -41.39 -0.30 20.99
N TYR A 390 -40.56 -1.30 20.66
CA TYR A 390 -39.19 -1.08 20.18
C TYR A 390 -39.10 -0.15 18.97
N LEU A 391 -39.96 -0.34 17.96
CA LEU A 391 -39.94 0.48 16.75
C LEU A 391 -40.24 1.95 17.07
N ALA A 392 -41.26 2.22 17.87
CA ALA A 392 -41.60 3.57 18.30
C ALA A 392 -40.47 4.21 19.10
N GLN A 393 -39.89 3.49 20.05
CA GLN A 393 -38.74 3.95 20.86
C GLN A 393 -37.50 4.28 20.01
N LYS A 394 -37.33 3.58 18.87
CA LYS A 394 -36.23 3.81 17.93
C LYS A 394 -36.61 4.71 16.76
N ASN A 395 -37.79 5.31 16.76
CA ASN A 395 -38.32 6.15 15.68
C ASN A 395 -38.26 5.43 14.31
N MET A 396 -38.67 4.17 14.29
CA MET A 396 -38.71 3.30 13.12
C MET A 396 -40.15 3.08 12.64
N GLU A 397 -40.30 2.86 11.34
CA GLU A 397 -41.56 2.48 10.71
C GLU A 397 -41.37 1.29 9.77
N VAL A 398 -42.45 0.54 9.58
CA VAL A 398 -42.53 -0.53 8.58
C VAL A 398 -43.20 0.04 7.35
N VAL A 399 -42.63 -0.24 6.18
CA VAL A 399 -43.15 0.20 4.89
C VAL A 399 -43.12 -0.93 3.87
N THR A 400 -44.00 -0.87 2.87
CA THR A 400 -43.88 -1.69 1.66
C THR A 400 -42.58 -1.37 0.91
N PHE A 401 -42.17 -2.23 -0.03
CA PHE A 401 -41.05 -1.90 -0.93
C PHE A 401 -41.29 -0.65 -1.79
N SER A 402 -42.56 -0.23 -1.96
CA SER A 402 -42.95 1.03 -2.59
C SER A 402 -43.00 2.23 -1.62
N GLY A 403 -42.64 2.03 -0.35
CA GLY A 403 -42.56 3.09 0.67
C GLY A 403 -43.88 3.44 1.37
N LYS A 404 -44.95 2.67 1.19
CA LYS A 404 -46.23 2.91 1.88
C LYS A 404 -46.17 2.39 3.32
N PRO A 405 -46.62 3.17 4.33
CA PRO A 405 -46.67 2.70 5.72
C PRO A 405 -47.46 1.40 5.89
N VAL A 406 -46.96 0.53 6.75
CA VAL A 406 -47.58 -0.73 7.17
C VAL A 406 -47.71 -0.70 8.69
N ASP A 407 -48.90 -1.06 9.20
CA ASP A 407 -49.11 -1.18 10.64
C ASP A 407 -48.21 -2.30 11.20
N PRO A 408 -47.25 -2.00 12.10
CA PRO A 408 -46.39 -3.01 12.70
C PRO A 408 -47.14 -4.14 13.42
N ALA A 409 -48.36 -3.89 13.90
CA ALA A 409 -49.19 -4.91 14.55
C ALA A 409 -49.69 -5.98 13.57
N SER A 410 -49.76 -5.66 12.27
CA SER A 410 -50.14 -6.62 11.21
C SER A 410 -48.99 -7.54 10.76
N VAL A 411 -47.77 -7.29 11.24
CA VAL A 411 -46.55 -7.99 10.77
C VAL A 411 -46.25 -9.20 11.65
N ASN A 412 -46.00 -10.36 11.03
CA ASN A 412 -45.52 -11.54 11.75
C ASN A 412 -44.02 -11.44 12.07
N TRP A 413 -43.70 -10.89 13.24
CA TRP A 413 -42.32 -10.74 13.74
C TRP A 413 -41.63 -12.05 14.17
N SER A 414 -42.38 -13.16 14.23
CA SER A 414 -41.86 -14.50 14.59
C SER A 414 -41.41 -15.31 13.38
N GLY A 415 -41.64 -14.81 12.16
CA GLY A 415 -41.20 -15.47 10.93
C GLY A 415 -39.68 -15.46 10.74
N LYS A 416 -39.20 -16.18 9.72
CA LYS A 416 -37.78 -16.13 9.30
C LYS A 416 -37.41 -14.81 8.62
N SER A 417 -38.39 -14.13 8.03
CA SER A 417 -38.28 -12.84 7.37
C SER A 417 -39.65 -12.14 7.36
N ILE A 418 -39.66 -10.87 6.99
CA ILE A 418 -40.89 -10.09 6.75
C ILE A 418 -40.90 -9.60 5.29
N PRO A 419 -42.05 -9.53 4.61
CA PRO A 419 -42.16 -9.06 3.22
C PRO A 419 -42.21 -7.53 3.13
N TYR A 420 -41.55 -6.84 4.06
CA TYR A 420 -41.59 -5.39 4.23
C TYR A 420 -40.21 -4.84 4.51
N MET A 421 -40.04 -3.53 4.34
CA MET A 421 -38.85 -2.82 4.76
C MET A 421 -39.08 -2.18 6.12
N VAL A 422 -38.04 -2.13 6.95
CA VAL A 422 -38.01 -1.31 8.15
C VAL A 422 -37.06 -0.16 7.88
N ARG A 423 -37.50 1.07 8.19
CA ARG A 423 -36.63 2.24 8.10
C ARG A 423 -36.70 3.09 9.37
N GLN A 424 -35.56 3.67 9.74
CA GLN A 424 -35.49 4.69 10.79
C GLN A 424 -35.70 6.07 10.18
N LYS A 425 -36.56 6.87 10.82
CA LYS A 425 -36.88 8.24 10.38
C LYS A 425 -35.73 9.21 10.68
N PRO A 426 -35.67 10.36 9.98
CA PRO A 426 -34.73 11.43 10.31
C PRO A 426 -34.86 11.89 11.77
N GLY A 427 -33.75 12.26 12.40
CA GLY A 427 -33.70 12.77 13.77
C GLY A 427 -32.37 12.52 14.47
N GLU A 428 -32.16 13.15 15.62
CA GLU A 428 -30.89 13.14 16.38
C GLU A 428 -30.42 11.74 16.81
N HIS A 429 -31.33 10.77 16.92
CA HIS A 429 -31.02 9.39 17.32
C HIS A 429 -30.99 8.41 16.13
N ASN A 430 -31.02 8.91 14.89
CA ASN A 430 -30.88 8.09 13.71
C ASN A 430 -29.48 7.46 13.67
N SER A 431 -29.36 6.16 13.39
CA SER A 431 -28.08 5.45 13.36
C SER A 431 -27.12 5.94 12.26
N LEU A 432 -27.64 6.59 11.21
CA LEU A 432 -26.85 7.27 10.18
C LEU A 432 -26.50 8.73 10.54
N GLY A 433 -26.89 9.18 11.74
CA GLY A 433 -26.78 10.56 12.16
C GLY A 433 -27.59 11.51 11.27
N LEU A 434 -27.08 12.72 11.10
CA LEU A 434 -27.79 13.82 10.45
C LEU A 434 -27.44 14.00 8.97
N VAL A 435 -26.43 13.28 8.46
CA VAL A 435 -25.99 13.36 7.06
C VAL A 435 -25.28 12.09 6.60
N LYS A 436 -25.51 11.69 5.35
CA LYS A 436 -24.75 10.63 4.65
C LYS A 436 -24.17 11.16 3.34
N PHE A 437 -22.98 10.68 2.99
CA PHE A 437 -22.19 11.08 1.82
C PHE A 437 -22.08 9.88 0.87
N MET A 438 -22.59 10.04 -0.35
CA MET A 438 -22.90 8.91 -1.21
C MET A 438 -21.96 8.83 -2.41
N PHE A 439 -21.28 7.68 -2.50
CA PHE A 439 -20.41 7.26 -3.61
C PHE A 439 -20.85 5.88 -4.06
N PRO A 440 -21.89 5.76 -4.93
CA PRO A 440 -22.48 4.48 -5.32
C PRO A 440 -21.43 3.42 -5.73
N ASN A 441 -21.54 2.22 -5.18
CA ASN A 441 -20.58 1.13 -5.37
C ASN A 441 -21.25 -0.23 -5.13
N GLU A 442 -20.59 -1.30 -5.57
CA GLU A 442 -21.10 -2.68 -5.48
C GLU A 442 -21.20 -3.20 -4.03
N HIS A 443 -20.43 -2.61 -3.11
CA HIS A 443 -20.37 -2.99 -1.68
C HIS A 443 -21.48 -2.37 -0.83
N SER A 444 -22.29 -1.46 -1.38
CA SER A 444 -23.27 -0.67 -0.63
C SER A 444 -22.66 0.12 0.56
N VAL A 445 -21.38 0.49 0.46
CA VAL A 445 -20.66 1.27 1.48
C VAL A 445 -20.85 2.77 1.26
N TYR A 446 -20.95 3.54 2.34
CA TYR A 446 -21.01 5.00 2.31
C TYR A 446 -20.36 5.58 3.57
N ILE A 447 -20.09 6.90 3.55
CA ILE A 447 -19.62 7.65 4.71
C ILE A 447 -20.82 8.34 5.33
N HIS A 448 -20.98 8.27 6.64
CA HIS A 448 -22.14 8.88 7.30
C HIS A 448 -21.84 9.36 8.71
N ASP A 449 -22.74 10.18 9.22
CA ASP A 449 -22.72 10.66 10.59
C ASP A 449 -23.13 9.58 11.61
N THR A 450 -22.99 9.82 12.91
CA THR A 450 -23.45 8.93 13.97
C THR A 450 -23.79 9.69 15.26
N PRO A 451 -24.86 9.30 15.98
CA PRO A 451 -25.15 9.85 17.30
C PRO A 451 -24.14 9.38 18.36
N ALA A 452 -23.43 8.28 18.09
CA ALA A 452 -22.46 7.68 19.02
C ALA A 452 -21.10 8.39 18.99
N ARG A 453 -21.07 9.70 19.30
CA ARG A 453 -19.87 10.55 19.25
C ARG A 453 -18.71 10.08 20.13
N SER A 454 -19.02 9.53 21.31
CA SER A 454 -18.00 9.03 22.25
C SER A 454 -17.18 7.86 21.72
N LEU A 455 -17.61 7.20 20.64
CA LEU A 455 -16.81 6.12 20.03
C LEU A 455 -15.58 6.64 19.28
N PHE A 456 -15.54 7.92 18.89
CA PHE A 456 -14.37 8.50 18.23
C PHE A 456 -13.19 8.73 19.18
N THR A 457 -13.39 8.68 20.50
CA THR A 457 -12.31 8.76 21.49
C THR A 457 -11.70 7.39 21.81
N ARG A 458 -12.20 6.31 21.20
CA ARG A 458 -11.60 4.98 21.34
C ARG A 458 -10.39 4.86 20.43
N GLU A 459 -9.39 4.16 20.92
CA GLU A 459 -8.21 3.78 20.15
C GLU A 459 -8.58 2.77 19.04
N ASP A 460 -9.26 1.68 19.41
CA ASP A 460 -9.86 0.74 18.46
C ASP A 460 -11.23 1.25 17.98
N ARG A 461 -11.30 1.55 16.68
CA ARG A 461 -12.50 2.05 15.99
C ARG A 461 -12.98 1.12 14.88
N ALA A 462 -12.63 -0.17 14.93
CA ALA A 462 -13.25 -1.22 14.12
C ALA A 462 -14.58 -1.66 14.77
N LEU A 463 -15.63 -0.83 14.69
CA LEU A 463 -16.87 -0.98 15.48
C LEU A 463 -18.16 -0.98 14.64
N SER A 464 -18.09 -0.73 13.34
CA SER A 464 -19.23 -0.64 12.44
C SER A 464 -19.60 -1.98 11.78
N HIS A 465 -20.67 -1.98 10.98
CA HIS A 465 -21.08 -3.11 10.14
C HIS A 465 -20.56 -2.99 8.69
N GLY A 466 -19.43 -2.30 8.48
CA GLY A 466 -18.75 -2.17 7.18
C GLY A 466 -18.73 -0.75 6.60
N CYS A 467 -19.74 0.08 6.90
CA CYS A 467 -19.77 1.49 6.50
C CYS A 467 -18.81 2.37 7.33
N ILE A 468 -18.52 3.58 6.83
CA ILE A 468 -17.57 4.50 7.46
C ILE A 468 -18.35 5.57 8.23
N ARG A 469 -18.14 5.69 9.55
CA ARG A 469 -18.71 6.79 10.35
C ARG A 469 -17.69 7.89 10.50
N ILE A 470 -18.09 9.15 10.35
CA ILE A 470 -17.19 10.32 10.39
C ILE A 470 -17.41 11.19 11.64
N GLN A 471 -16.33 11.69 12.25
CA GLN A 471 -16.41 12.48 13.48
C GLN A 471 -17.00 13.87 13.24
N ASP A 472 -16.55 14.58 12.19
CA ASP A 472 -16.90 15.98 11.93
C ASP A 472 -17.66 16.16 10.59
N PRO A 473 -18.87 15.61 10.48
CA PRO A 473 -19.63 15.57 9.21
C PRO A 473 -20.05 16.95 8.69
N ALA A 474 -20.40 17.90 9.57
CA ALA A 474 -20.89 19.22 9.14
C ALA A 474 -19.78 20.07 8.50
N ILE A 475 -18.55 19.96 9.02
CA ILE A 475 -17.36 20.59 8.43
C ILE A 475 -17.10 19.96 7.07
N PHE A 476 -17.15 18.63 7.00
CA PHE A 476 -16.94 17.91 5.74
C PHE A 476 -17.97 18.29 4.67
N ALA A 477 -19.26 18.36 5.01
CA ALA A 477 -20.32 18.82 4.10
C ALA A 477 -20.08 20.26 3.62
N SER A 478 -19.67 21.16 4.51
CA SER A 478 -19.32 22.55 4.16
C SER A 478 -18.19 22.62 3.15
N LEU A 479 -17.16 21.78 3.29
CA LEU A 479 -16.03 21.74 2.37
C LEU A 479 -16.43 21.22 0.99
N LEU A 480 -17.23 20.16 0.93
CA LEU A 480 -17.68 19.58 -0.33
C LEU A 480 -18.61 20.52 -1.11
N LEU A 481 -19.41 21.33 -0.41
CA LEU A 481 -20.37 22.28 -0.99
C LEU A 481 -19.81 23.69 -1.19
N LYS A 482 -18.52 23.92 -0.86
CA LYS A 482 -17.90 25.26 -0.84
C LYS A 482 -17.98 26.03 -2.16
N SER A 483 -18.01 25.34 -3.29
CA SER A 483 -18.15 25.96 -4.62
C SER A 483 -19.53 26.59 -4.86
N ASN A 484 -20.54 26.21 -4.07
CA ASN A 484 -21.89 26.72 -4.18
C ASN A 484 -22.18 27.68 -3.01
N SER A 485 -22.11 28.99 -3.27
CA SER A 485 -22.33 30.04 -2.28
C SER A 485 -23.72 30.03 -1.64
N ALA A 486 -24.70 29.32 -2.24
CA ALA A 486 -26.02 29.13 -1.64
C ALA A 486 -26.03 28.14 -0.47
N TRP A 487 -24.93 27.39 -0.23
CA TRP A 487 -24.77 26.46 0.89
C TRP A 487 -23.90 27.06 1.99
N THR A 488 -24.48 27.96 2.78
CA THR A 488 -23.83 28.50 3.98
C THR A 488 -23.82 27.47 5.13
N PRO A 489 -22.94 27.61 6.13
CA PRO A 489 -22.94 26.75 7.31
C PRO A 489 -24.31 26.67 8.01
N GLU A 490 -25.04 27.78 8.06
CA GLU A 490 -26.39 27.85 8.67
C GLU A 490 -27.40 27.03 7.88
N LYS A 491 -27.34 27.09 6.53
CA LYS A 491 -28.22 26.29 5.67
C LYS A 491 -27.90 24.80 5.77
N ILE A 492 -26.61 24.44 5.84
CA ILE A 492 -26.18 23.05 6.05
C ILE A 492 -26.71 22.55 7.39
N ASN A 493 -26.53 23.32 8.45
CA ASN A 493 -27.05 22.97 9.77
C ASN A 493 -28.57 22.82 9.76
N SER A 494 -29.29 23.73 9.10
CA SER A 494 -30.74 23.64 8.92
C SER A 494 -31.15 22.37 8.16
N ALA A 495 -30.47 22.06 7.05
CA ALA A 495 -30.72 20.86 6.26
C ALA A 495 -30.49 19.56 7.05
N MET A 496 -29.48 19.54 7.92
CA MET A 496 -29.15 18.40 8.80
C MET A 496 -30.21 18.11 9.88
N HIS A 497 -31.07 19.08 10.22
CA HIS A 497 -32.06 18.96 11.29
C HIS A 497 -33.52 19.03 10.79
N GLN A 498 -33.76 18.68 9.52
CA GLN A 498 -35.10 18.60 8.95
C GLN A 498 -35.83 17.32 9.36
N THR A 499 -37.15 17.35 9.29
CA THR A 499 -37.99 16.16 9.52
C THR A 499 -38.09 15.26 8.28
N ARG A 500 -37.55 15.72 7.14
CA ARG A 500 -37.56 15.01 5.86
C ARG A 500 -36.18 15.06 5.23
N GLU A 501 -35.88 14.01 4.47
CA GLU A 501 -34.62 13.86 3.76
C GLU A 501 -34.48 14.91 2.66
N GLN A 502 -33.29 15.50 2.54
CA GLN A 502 -32.92 16.42 1.47
C GLN A 502 -31.67 15.90 0.75
N ILE A 503 -31.79 15.65 -0.56
CA ILE A 503 -30.69 15.19 -1.41
C ILE A 503 -30.06 16.39 -2.12
N VAL A 504 -28.73 16.44 -2.14
CA VAL A 504 -27.94 17.51 -2.75
C VAL A 504 -26.87 16.89 -3.64
N THR A 505 -27.03 17.02 -4.95
CA THR A 505 -26.04 16.55 -5.93
C THR A 505 -24.83 17.48 -5.92
N LEU A 506 -23.63 16.90 -5.92
CA LEU A 506 -22.38 17.64 -6.05
C LEU A 506 -22.19 18.10 -7.50
N ASP A 507 -21.54 19.25 -7.69
CA ASP A 507 -21.22 19.81 -9.01
C ASP A 507 -20.13 19.00 -9.76
N ARG A 508 -19.42 18.13 -9.04
CA ARG A 508 -18.37 17.26 -9.55
C ARG A 508 -18.36 15.91 -8.84
N LYS A 509 -17.72 14.93 -9.46
CA LYS A 509 -17.52 13.58 -8.90
C LYS A 509 -16.16 13.54 -8.20
N ILE A 510 -16.15 13.32 -6.88
CA ILE A 510 -14.91 13.33 -6.08
C ILE A 510 -14.52 11.88 -5.77
N PRO A 511 -13.37 11.37 -6.24
CA PRO A 511 -12.89 10.04 -5.89
C PRO A 511 -12.83 9.82 -4.38
N VAL A 512 -13.40 8.72 -3.92
CA VAL A 512 -13.28 8.19 -2.57
C VAL A 512 -12.46 6.91 -2.65
N VAL A 513 -11.33 6.86 -1.97
CA VAL A 513 -10.40 5.73 -1.96
C VAL A 513 -10.36 5.16 -0.55
N LEU A 514 -10.89 3.95 -0.38
CA LEU A 514 -10.77 3.18 0.86
C LEU A 514 -9.57 2.25 0.69
N LEU A 515 -8.51 2.50 1.46
CA LEU A 515 -7.26 1.74 1.42
C LEU A 515 -6.89 1.20 2.79
N TYR A 516 -5.96 0.26 2.83
CA TYR A 516 -5.50 -0.39 4.04
C TYR A 516 -3.99 -0.30 4.15
N MET A 517 -3.52 0.70 4.90
CA MET A 517 -2.08 0.97 5.06
C MET A 517 -1.71 0.98 6.54
N THR A 518 -0.93 -0.02 6.94
CA THR A 518 -0.41 -0.19 8.31
C THR A 518 0.95 0.47 8.50
N PHE A 519 1.54 1.00 7.43
CA PHE A 519 2.74 1.83 7.46
C PHE A 519 2.66 2.96 6.43
N TRP A 520 3.15 4.15 6.80
CA TRP A 520 3.51 5.22 5.86
C TRP A 520 4.59 6.10 6.48
N ALA A 521 5.35 6.79 5.62
CA ALA A 521 6.27 7.83 6.06
C ALA A 521 5.69 9.21 5.73
N ASP A 522 5.75 10.15 6.68
CA ASP A 522 5.32 11.53 6.45
C ASP A 522 6.38 12.37 5.73
N SER A 523 6.04 13.63 5.43
CA SER A 523 6.92 14.55 4.70
C SER A 523 8.22 14.89 5.43
N LYS A 524 8.30 14.66 6.75
CA LYS A 524 9.51 14.86 7.56
C LYS A 524 10.40 13.62 7.60
N GLY A 525 10.03 12.54 6.88
CA GLY A 525 10.74 11.26 6.91
C GLY A 525 10.39 10.42 8.13
N GLN A 526 9.32 10.78 8.85
CA GLN A 526 8.93 10.07 10.05
C GLN A 526 8.05 8.87 9.71
N GLY A 527 8.48 7.67 10.08
CA GLY A 527 7.66 6.46 9.96
C GLY A 527 6.49 6.45 10.95
N HIS A 528 5.31 6.05 10.45
CA HIS A 528 4.08 5.83 11.20
C HIS A 528 3.63 4.39 11.00
N PHE A 529 3.55 3.63 12.10
CA PHE A 529 3.11 2.23 12.10
C PHE A 529 1.76 2.12 12.80
N ARG A 530 0.88 1.27 12.27
CA ARG A 530 -0.44 0.99 12.84
C ARG A 530 -0.67 -0.50 12.96
N GLN A 531 -1.58 -0.84 13.87
CA GLN A 531 -2.00 -2.20 14.08
C GLN A 531 -2.64 -2.75 12.80
N ASP A 532 -2.34 -4.01 12.50
CA ASP A 532 -3.00 -4.75 11.43
C ASP A 532 -4.33 -5.30 11.95
N ILE A 533 -5.36 -4.46 11.96
CA ILE A 533 -6.65 -4.73 12.61
C ILE A 533 -7.47 -5.85 11.94
N TYR A 534 -7.16 -6.17 10.68
CA TYR A 534 -7.80 -7.22 9.86
C TYR A 534 -6.83 -8.35 9.48
N ASP A 535 -5.59 -8.37 10.03
CA ASP A 535 -4.57 -9.38 9.74
C ASP A 535 -4.29 -9.58 8.24
N ARG A 536 -4.15 -8.46 7.50
CA ARG A 536 -3.95 -8.45 6.04
C ARG A 536 -2.48 -8.30 5.64
N ASP A 537 -1.56 -8.03 6.57
CA ASP A 537 -0.14 -7.84 6.27
C ASP A 537 0.57 -9.18 6.05
N GLU A 538 0.21 -10.22 6.82
CA GLU A 538 0.87 -11.55 6.76
C GLU A 538 0.74 -12.21 5.38
N GLU A 539 -0.43 -12.10 4.75
CA GLU A 539 -0.68 -12.67 3.42
C GLU A 539 0.24 -12.05 2.36
N VAL A 540 0.36 -10.71 2.35
CA VAL A 540 1.23 -9.99 1.42
C VAL A 540 2.68 -10.29 1.69
N LEU A 541 3.09 -10.36 2.97
CA LEU A 541 4.46 -10.68 3.34
C LEU A 541 4.86 -12.09 2.90
N ALA A 542 3.95 -13.07 3.04
CA ALA A 542 4.18 -14.43 2.57
C ALA A 542 4.32 -14.49 1.05
N ALA A 543 3.52 -13.72 0.30
CA ALA A 543 3.64 -13.62 -1.15
C ALA A 543 4.93 -12.93 -1.60
N LEU A 544 5.38 -11.88 -0.90
CA LEU A 544 6.65 -11.20 -1.17
C LEU A 544 7.88 -12.09 -0.96
N ARG A 545 7.78 -13.09 -0.07
CA ARG A 545 8.87 -14.01 0.29
C ARG A 545 8.91 -15.31 -0.53
N LYS A 546 7.90 -15.54 -1.37
CA LYS A 546 7.96 -16.57 -2.42
C LYS A 546 8.78 -16.06 -3.58
#